data_AF-A0A674BBZ6-F1
#
_entry.id   AF-A0A674BBZ6-F1
#
_cell.length_a   1.000
_cell.length_b   1.000
_cell.length_c   1.000
_cell.angle_alpha   90.00
_cell.angle_beta   90.00
_cell.angle_gamma   90.00
#
_symmetry.space_group_name_H-M   'P 1'
#
loop_
_entity.id
_entity.type
_entity.pdbx_description
1 polymer ?
#
loop_
_entity_poly.entity_id
_entity_poly.type
_entity_poly.pdbx_seq_one_letter_code
_entity_poly.pdbx_strand_id
1 'polypeptide(L)'
;LTEAKGVEELQELQEEQEVQEEEQEVQEEEQEVQEEQEVQEEEQEVQEEEEEQEVQEEVGVESRSLCPSGWTKYGSRCLMFVRGPSTWIEAERYCVHFGANLASVHNSQEYHFLQELVRKPYQWVPRHLDRRL
;
A
#
# COMPACT_ATOMS: atom_id res chain seq x y z
N LEU A 1 34.11 58.32 -42.85
CA LEU A 1 34.38 58.10 -41.41
C LEU A 1 33.11 57.85 -40.60
N THR A 2 31.92 58.20 -41.10
CA THR A 2 30.63 57.93 -40.44
C THR A 2 30.10 56.51 -40.67
N GLU A 3 30.43 55.88 -41.79
CA GLU A 3 29.91 54.55 -42.15
C GLU A 3 30.55 53.40 -41.34
N ALA A 4 31.85 53.48 -41.04
CA ALA A 4 32.53 52.43 -40.27
C ALA A 4 32.09 52.37 -38.80
N LYS A 5 31.72 53.52 -38.20
CA LYS A 5 31.19 53.59 -36.84
C LYS A 5 29.81 52.96 -36.71
N GLY A 6 28.98 53.05 -37.76
CA GLY A 6 27.66 52.43 -37.76
C GLY A 6 27.69 50.92 -37.89
N VAL A 7 28.77 50.32 -38.40
CA VAL A 7 28.90 48.86 -38.53
C VAL A 7 29.33 48.22 -37.21
N GLU A 8 30.22 48.85 -36.44
CA GLU A 8 30.58 48.39 -35.09
C GLU A 8 29.38 48.48 -34.13
N GLU A 9 28.64 49.59 -34.16
CA GLU A 9 27.43 49.78 -33.33
C GLU A 9 26.32 48.76 -33.69
N LEU A 10 26.19 48.39 -34.97
CA LEU A 10 25.26 47.33 -35.40
C LEU A 10 25.71 45.92 -34.98
N GLN A 11 27.02 45.69 -34.89
CA GLN A 11 27.56 44.40 -34.44
C GLN A 11 27.40 44.24 -32.93
N GLU A 12 27.66 45.30 -32.15
CA GLU A 12 27.41 45.33 -30.70
C GLU A 12 25.93 45.09 -30.39
N LEU A 13 25.01 45.72 -31.15
CA LEU A 13 23.57 45.49 -30.99
C LEU A 13 23.11 44.08 -31.36
N GLN A 14 23.81 43.41 -32.27
CA GLN A 14 23.51 42.03 -32.64
C GLN A 14 24.03 41.06 -31.57
N GLU A 15 25.22 41.29 -31.03
CA GLU A 15 25.78 40.54 -29.92
C GLU A 15 24.92 40.71 -28.65
N GLU A 16 24.42 41.92 -28.37
CA GLU A 16 23.46 42.16 -27.27
C GLU A 16 22.11 41.46 -27.48
N GLN A 17 21.66 41.29 -28.72
CA GLN A 17 20.44 40.55 -29.04
C GLN A 17 20.62 39.03 -28.87
N GLU A 18 21.73 38.47 -29.33
CA GLU A 18 22.06 37.05 -29.15
C GLU A 18 22.17 36.71 -27.65
N VAL A 19 22.80 37.56 -26.85
CA VAL A 19 22.87 37.41 -25.39
C VAL A 19 21.48 37.44 -24.74
N GLN A 20 20.57 38.30 -25.21
CA GLN A 20 19.19 38.36 -24.70
C GLN A 20 18.37 37.13 -25.06
N GLU A 21 18.57 36.56 -26.25
CA GLU A 21 17.92 35.32 -26.67
C GLU A 21 18.43 34.12 -25.85
N GLU A 22 19.74 34.02 -25.62
CA GLU A 22 20.32 33.00 -24.74
C GLU A 22 19.84 33.16 -23.28
N GLU A 23 19.78 34.39 -22.75
CA GLU A 23 19.23 34.66 -21.41
C GLU A 23 17.75 34.27 -21.30
N GLN A 24 16.98 34.40 -22.38
CA GLN A 24 15.58 33.99 -22.41
C GLN A 24 15.44 32.46 -22.45
N GLU A 25 16.24 31.76 -23.26
CA GLU A 25 16.26 30.30 -23.32
C GLU A 25 16.64 29.70 -21.95
N VAL A 26 17.65 30.27 -21.29
CA VAL A 26 18.05 29.86 -19.93
C VAL A 26 16.91 30.09 -18.92
N GLN A 27 16.14 31.18 -19.03
CA GLN A 27 15.00 31.41 -18.13
C GLN A 27 13.85 30.43 -18.36
N GLU A 28 13.61 30.03 -19.61
CA GLU A 28 12.59 29.02 -19.95
C GLU A 28 13.01 27.62 -19.45
N GLU A 29 14.29 27.25 -19.61
CA GLU A 29 14.83 26.01 -19.03
C GLU A 29 14.80 26.01 -17.49
N GLU A 30 15.14 27.13 -16.84
CA GLU A 30 15.05 27.25 -15.38
C GLU A 30 13.61 27.12 -14.87
N GLN A 31 12.62 27.59 -15.64
CA GLN A 31 11.21 27.44 -15.31
C GLN A 31 10.74 25.98 -15.46
N GLU A 32 11.14 25.29 -16.53
CA GLU A 32 10.83 23.86 -16.73
C GLU A 32 11.43 23.00 -15.60
N VAL A 33 12.67 23.30 -15.19
CA VAL A 33 13.32 22.62 -14.06
C VAL A 33 12.60 22.89 -12.72
N GLN A 34 12.04 24.09 -12.51
CA GLN A 34 11.26 24.40 -11.32
C GLN A 34 9.93 23.63 -11.30
N GLU A 35 9.23 23.54 -12.44
CA GLU A 35 7.98 22.77 -12.55
C GLU A 35 8.24 21.26 -12.34
N GLU A 36 9.33 20.71 -12.88
CA GLU A 36 9.72 19.32 -12.63
C GLU A 36 10.10 19.05 -11.16
N GLN A 37 10.68 20.04 -10.45
CA GLN A 37 11.00 19.93 -9.03
C GLN A 37 9.74 19.97 -8.15
N GLU A 38 8.77 20.84 -8.45
CA GLU A 38 7.48 20.87 -7.74
C GLU A 38 6.73 19.54 -7.91
N VAL A 39 6.73 18.96 -9.12
CA VAL A 39 6.13 17.63 -9.37
C VAL A 39 6.82 16.54 -8.54
N GLN A 40 8.15 16.59 -8.39
CA GLN A 40 8.90 15.61 -7.58
C GLN A 40 8.61 15.75 -6.09
N GLU A 41 8.43 16.97 -5.58
CA GLU A 41 8.05 17.22 -4.18
C GLU A 41 6.60 16.75 -3.92
N GLU A 42 5.66 17.01 -4.84
CA GLU A 42 4.29 16.50 -4.76
C GLU A 42 4.24 14.96 -4.80
N GLU A 43 5.00 14.30 -5.68
CA GLU A 43 5.08 12.84 -5.72
C GLU A 43 5.70 12.24 -4.45
N GLN A 44 6.64 12.94 -3.81
CA GLN A 44 7.24 12.51 -2.55
C GLN A 44 6.27 12.70 -1.36
N GLU A 45 5.51 13.80 -1.33
CA GLU A 45 4.46 14.03 -0.32
C GLU A 45 3.35 12.97 -0.45
N VAL A 46 2.95 12.60 -1.67
CA VAL A 46 1.99 11.52 -1.92
C VAL A 46 2.51 10.16 -1.42
N GLN A 47 3.81 9.87 -1.58
CA GLN A 47 4.40 8.62 -1.07
C GLN A 47 4.47 8.58 0.46
N GLU A 48 4.80 9.70 1.10
CA GLU A 48 4.83 9.81 2.57
C GLU A 48 3.41 9.73 3.16
N GLU A 49 2.39 10.30 2.50
CA GLU A 49 0.99 10.18 2.90
C GLU A 49 0.43 8.74 2.76
N GLU A 50 0.82 8.00 1.73
CA GLU A 50 0.46 6.58 1.56
C GLU A 50 1.13 5.70 2.64
N GLU A 51 2.38 5.97 3.00
CA GLU A 51 3.11 5.24 4.05
C GLU A 51 2.56 5.56 5.46
N GLU A 52 2.17 6.81 5.74
CA GLU A 52 1.50 7.18 7.01
C GLU A 52 0.09 6.58 7.14
N GLN A 53 -0.65 6.42 6.03
CA GLN A 53 -1.94 5.72 6.02
C GLN A 53 -1.79 4.21 6.29
N GLU A 54 -0.68 3.59 5.87
CA GLU A 54 -0.36 2.21 6.25
C GLU A 54 0.02 2.14 7.75
N VAL A 55 0.79 3.09 8.29
CA VAL A 55 1.26 3.04 9.70
C VAL A 55 0.15 3.30 10.73
N GLN A 56 -0.90 4.09 10.41
CA GLN A 56 -2.02 4.33 11.33
C GLN A 56 -2.94 3.11 11.51
N GLU A 57 -2.89 2.12 10.62
CA GLU A 57 -3.50 0.80 10.84
C GLU A 57 -2.57 -0.21 11.53
N GLU A 58 -1.28 0.04 11.71
CA GLU A 58 -0.37 -0.98 12.27
C GLU A 58 -0.15 -0.81 13.79
N VAL A 59 -0.08 0.42 14.32
CA VAL A 59 0.23 0.64 15.75
C VAL A 59 -1.00 0.53 16.68
N GLY A 60 -2.20 0.44 16.11
CA GLY A 60 -3.46 0.16 16.83
C GLY A 60 -4.12 -1.18 16.53
N VAL A 61 -3.58 -1.95 15.56
CA VAL A 61 -4.27 -3.11 14.98
C VAL A 61 -3.42 -4.39 14.98
N GLU A 62 -2.14 -4.35 15.36
CA GLU A 62 -1.33 -5.56 15.65
C GLU A 62 -2.00 -6.55 16.65
N SER A 63 -3.01 -6.11 17.43
CA SER A 63 -3.84 -7.01 18.27
C SER A 63 -5.29 -7.23 17.79
N ARG A 64 -5.73 -6.57 16.70
CA ARG A 64 -7.11 -6.63 16.18
C ARG A 64 -7.23 -7.07 14.71
N SER A 65 -6.18 -6.97 13.89
CA SER A 65 -6.16 -7.31 12.45
C SER A 65 -5.52 -8.66 12.18
N LEU A 66 -4.78 -9.17 13.16
CA LEU A 66 -4.18 -10.49 13.15
C LEU A 66 -5.13 -11.49 13.82
N CYS A 67 -5.44 -12.56 13.09
CA CYS A 67 -6.19 -13.65 13.66
C CYS A 67 -5.39 -14.31 14.80
N PRO A 68 -6.03 -14.76 15.90
CA PRO A 68 -5.31 -15.40 16.99
C PRO A 68 -4.50 -16.61 16.50
N SER A 69 -3.45 -16.98 17.22
CA SER A 69 -2.63 -18.14 16.85
C SER A 69 -3.49 -19.38 16.61
N GLY A 70 -3.26 -20.07 15.49
CA GLY A 70 -4.08 -21.21 15.06
C GLY A 70 -5.30 -20.85 14.20
N TRP A 71 -5.60 -19.57 13.99
CA TRP A 71 -6.64 -19.10 13.07
C TRP A 71 -6.04 -18.56 11.76
N THR A 72 -6.80 -18.60 10.68
CA THR A 72 -6.43 -18.11 9.34
C THR A 72 -7.36 -16.98 8.93
N LYS A 73 -6.80 -15.87 8.45
CA LYS A 73 -7.57 -14.70 7.99
C LYS A 73 -8.19 -14.96 6.61
N TYR A 74 -9.45 -14.57 6.45
CA TYR A 74 -10.15 -14.50 5.17
C TYR A 74 -11.07 -13.26 5.19
N GLY A 75 -10.68 -12.22 4.45
CA GLY A 75 -11.34 -10.91 4.55
C GLY A 75 -11.30 -10.37 5.98
N SER A 76 -12.46 -10.00 6.52
CA SER A 76 -12.64 -9.51 7.90
C SER A 76 -12.89 -10.62 8.93
N ARG A 77 -12.78 -11.90 8.55
CA ARG A 77 -13.07 -13.06 9.40
C ARG A 77 -11.83 -13.89 9.69
N CYS A 78 -11.83 -14.52 10.86
CA CYS A 78 -10.84 -15.52 11.25
C CYS A 78 -11.48 -16.91 11.22
N LEU A 79 -10.83 -17.86 10.57
CA LEU A 79 -11.32 -19.22 10.35
C LEU A 79 -10.30 -20.23 10.90
N MET A 80 -10.79 -21.25 11.60
CA MET A 80 -9.96 -22.35 12.11
C MET A 80 -10.54 -23.67 11.61
N PHE A 81 -9.67 -24.51 11.05
CA PHE A 81 -10.05 -25.88 10.69
C PHE A 81 -9.67 -26.85 11.81
N VAL A 82 -10.67 -27.56 12.33
CA VAL A 82 -10.51 -28.59 13.36
C VAL A 82 -10.60 -29.96 12.70
N ARG A 83 -9.56 -30.78 12.87
CA ARG A 83 -9.52 -32.15 12.33
C ARG A 83 -10.24 -33.13 13.24
N GLY A 84 -11.14 -33.91 12.67
CA GLY A 84 -11.77 -35.05 13.33
C GLY A 84 -13.19 -35.28 12.81
N PRO A 85 -13.69 -36.52 12.84
CA PRO A 85 -15.11 -36.76 12.61
C PRO A 85 -15.90 -36.13 13.77
N SER A 86 -16.95 -35.39 13.45
CA SER A 86 -17.88 -34.81 14.41
C SER A 86 -19.24 -34.68 13.76
N THR A 87 -20.30 -34.83 14.54
CA THR A 87 -21.64 -34.45 14.07
C THR A 87 -21.73 -32.93 13.95
N TRP A 88 -22.67 -32.42 13.16
CA TRP A 88 -22.89 -30.99 13.01
C TRP A 88 -23.10 -30.28 14.37
N ILE A 89 -23.87 -30.91 15.27
CA ILE A 89 -24.18 -30.36 16.61
C ILE A 89 -22.91 -30.30 17.48
N GLU A 90 -22.07 -31.34 17.44
CA GLU A 90 -20.82 -31.36 18.20
C GLU A 90 -19.83 -30.32 17.69
N ALA A 91 -19.73 -30.16 16.37
CA ALA A 91 -18.85 -29.17 15.75
C ALA A 91 -19.28 -27.74 16.10
N GLU A 92 -20.58 -27.42 16.03
CA GLU A 92 -21.09 -26.10 16.42
C GLU A 92 -20.84 -25.82 17.91
N ARG A 93 -21.14 -26.79 18.78
CA ARG A 93 -20.87 -26.64 20.22
C ARG A 93 -19.39 -26.39 20.50
N TYR A 94 -18.50 -27.06 19.77
CA TYR A 94 -17.06 -26.81 19.86
C TYR A 94 -16.73 -25.38 19.44
N CYS A 95 -17.18 -24.91 18.28
CA CYS A 95 -16.94 -23.54 17.83
C CYS A 95 -17.44 -22.50 18.85
N VAL A 96 -18.66 -22.65 19.37
CA VAL A 96 -19.24 -21.75 20.37
C VAL A 96 -18.45 -21.73 21.67
N HIS A 97 -17.91 -22.88 22.10
CA HIS A 97 -17.03 -22.95 23.28
C HIS A 97 -15.78 -22.07 23.14
N PHE A 98 -15.25 -21.91 21.92
CA PHE A 98 -14.13 -21.02 21.60
C PHE A 98 -14.54 -19.60 21.22
N GLY A 99 -15.81 -19.23 21.40
CA GLY A 99 -16.32 -17.89 21.05
C GLY A 99 -16.50 -17.66 19.55
N ALA A 100 -16.65 -18.73 18.76
CA ALA A 100 -16.85 -18.71 17.32
C ALA A 100 -18.12 -19.45 16.91
N ASN A 101 -18.38 -19.54 15.60
CA ASN A 101 -19.48 -20.32 15.03
C ASN A 101 -18.97 -21.15 13.85
N LEU A 102 -19.73 -22.15 13.40
CA LEU A 102 -19.42 -22.86 12.16
C LEU A 102 -19.30 -21.88 10.98
N ALA A 103 -18.32 -22.14 10.11
CA ALA A 103 -18.12 -21.33 8.92
C ALA A 103 -19.29 -21.50 7.96
N SER A 104 -19.97 -20.39 7.64
CA SER A 104 -20.87 -20.30 6.49
C SER A 104 -20.10 -19.96 5.22
N VAL A 105 -20.65 -20.33 4.06
CA VAL A 105 -20.08 -20.08 2.73
C VAL A 105 -21.07 -19.26 1.92
N HIS A 106 -20.66 -18.11 1.41
CA HIS A 106 -21.55 -17.17 0.71
C HIS A 106 -21.21 -16.99 -0.76
N ASN A 107 -20.04 -17.43 -1.21
CA ASN A 107 -19.60 -17.33 -2.60
C ASN A 107 -18.59 -18.44 -2.97
N SER A 108 -18.29 -18.56 -4.26
CA SER A 108 -17.38 -19.59 -4.77
C SER A 108 -15.94 -19.38 -4.33
N GLN A 109 -15.49 -18.13 -4.18
CA GLN A 109 -14.14 -17.81 -3.70
C GLN A 109 -13.94 -18.31 -2.25
N GLU A 110 -14.93 -18.11 -1.38
CA GLU A 110 -14.92 -18.57 0.01
C GLU A 110 -14.92 -20.10 0.06
N TYR A 111 -15.73 -20.74 -0.79
CA TYR A 111 -15.73 -22.20 -0.91
C TYR A 111 -14.34 -22.74 -1.27
N HIS A 112 -13.69 -22.19 -2.29
CA HIS A 112 -12.36 -22.63 -2.72
C HIS A 112 -11.30 -22.39 -1.64
N PHE A 113 -11.34 -21.24 -0.99
CA PHE A 113 -10.45 -20.94 0.14
C PHE A 113 -10.60 -21.97 1.27
N LEU A 114 -11.83 -22.32 1.64
CA LEU A 114 -12.07 -23.34 2.67
C LEU A 114 -11.55 -24.72 2.25
N GLN A 115 -11.68 -25.10 0.98
CA GLN A 115 -11.09 -26.35 0.47
C GLN A 115 -9.57 -26.37 0.62
N GLU A 116 -8.91 -25.26 0.33
CA GLU A 116 -7.47 -25.12 0.53
C GLU A 116 -7.10 -25.20 2.01
N LEU A 117 -7.84 -24.49 2.87
CA LEU A 117 -7.63 -24.50 4.32
C LEU A 117 -7.69 -25.91 4.91
N VAL A 118 -8.65 -26.73 4.46
CA VAL A 118 -8.80 -28.13 4.88
C VAL A 118 -7.62 -29.00 4.41
N ARG A 119 -7.06 -28.70 3.23
CA ARG A 119 -5.94 -29.45 2.64
C ARG A 119 -4.58 -29.07 3.23
N LYS A 120 -4.44 -27.91 3.87
CA LYS A 120 -3.16 -27.45 4.44
C LYS A 120 -2.64 -28.42 5.51
N PRO A 121 -1.41 -28.97 5.38
CA PRO A 121 -0.82 -29.80 6.41
C PRO A 121 -0.53 -28.96 7.66
N TYR A 122 -1.09 -29.40 8.79
CA TYR A 122 -0.86 -28.92 10.16
C TYR A 122 -0.97 -27.39 10.42
N GLN A 123 -2.18 -26.96 10.82
CA GLN A 123 -2.35 -25.84 11.75
C GLN A 123 -2.42 -26.48 13.15
N TRP A 124 -1.44 -26.22 14.02
CA TRP A 124 -1.44 -26.78 15.38
C TRP A 124 -2.55 -26.08 16.18
N VAL A 125 -3.69 -26.75 16.35
CA VAL A 125 -4.69 -26.37 17.37
C VAL A 125 -4.31 -27.14 18.63
N PRO A 126 -3.84 -26.48 19.71
CA PRO A 126 -3.55 -27.18 20.94
C PRO A 126 -4.82 -27.91 21.42
N ARG A 127 -4.78 -29.24 21.46
CA ARG A 127 -5.92 -30.07 21.92
C ARG A 127 -6.26 -29.89 23.40
N HIS A 128 -5.51 -29.05 24.11
CA HIS A 128 -5.72 -28.72 25.51
C HIS A 128 -5.47 -27.22 25.74
N LEU A 129 -6.46 -26.38 25.44
CA LEU A 129 -6.67 -25.15 26.21
C LEU A 129 -7.59 -25.52 27.38
N ASP A 130 -7.06 -26.30 28.32
CA ASP A 130 -7.69 -26.50 29.63
C ASP A 130 -7.55 -25.15 30.35
N ARG A 131 -8.59 -24.32 30.27
CA ARG A 131 -8.72 -23.13 31.11
C ARG A 131 -9.06 -23.61 32.53
N ARG A 132 -8.07 -24.18 33.22
CA ARG A 132 -8.14 -24.37 34.67
C ARG A 132 -7.66 -23.09 35.35
N LEU A 133 -8.64 -22.40 35.91
CA LEU A 133 -8.60 -21.40 36.99
C LEU A 133 -7.79 -20.13 36.70
#